data_AF-A0A091ER60-F1
#
_entry.id   AF-A0A091ER60-F1
#
_cell.length_a   1.000
_cell.length_b   1.000
_cell.length_c   1.000
_cell.angle_alpha   90.00
_cell.angle_beta   90.00
_cell.angle_gamma   90.00
#
_symmetry.space_group_name_H-M   'P 1'
#
loop_
_entity.id
_entity.type
_entity.pdbx_description
1 polymer ?
#
loop_
_entity_poly.entity_id
_entity_poly.type
_entity_poly.pdbx_seq_one_letter_code
_entity_poly.pdbx_strand_id
1 'polypeptide(L)'
;VEVSAGGFHGRKVSLWELLFSKFVLEAKRRELLGQLGGGGLALAELATLLPLLVEEATQRSSSVKFTGLRRQVSASDLLDSGIIDTDTLADLVQGAKTVQEVTQMTSVKRYLDGTGVIAGVLVPSKAEPGKMEKMSIYQAMWKGILRQGTALVLLEAQAATGFLVDPVKNQKLSVDEAVSSGLGGSELHEKLLSAERAVTGYSDPYTGDKISLFQAMKKELIVRDHGIRLLEAQIATGGTDGTAHSHRRPVGAAYKRGYFDQEMSQILSDPGDDTKGFFDPNTHENLTYLQLLRRCVPDPDTGLYFLNI
;
A
#
# COMPACT_ATOMS: atom_id res chain seq x y z
N VAL A 1 27.11 7.45 24.83
CA VAL A 1 26.53 8.77 24.54
C VAL A 1 25.02 8.67 24.63
N GLU A 2 24.33 9.75 24.98
CA GLU A 2 22.86 9.79 24.92
C GLU A 2 22.45 10.52 23.64
N VAL A 3 21.40 10.02 23.00
CA VAL A 3 20.85 10.55 21.75
C VAL A 3 19.35 10.75 21.95
N SER A 4 18.84 11.93 21.58
CA SER A 4 17.45 12.29 21.82
C SER A 4 16.52 11.94 20.65
N ALA A 5 17.00 11.24 19.63
CA ALA A 5 16.25 10.96 18.41
C ALA A 5 16.26 9.49 17.98
N GLY A 6 15.18 9.11 17.28
CA GLY A 6 15.03 7.82 16.63
C GLY A 6 14.89 6.64 17.60
N GLY A 7 15.30 5.44 17.17
CA GLY A 7 15.28 4.23 18.00
C GLY A 7 16.28 4.23 19.18
N PHE A 8 17.02 5.33 19.35
CA PHE A 8 18.01 5.52 20.40
C PHE A 8 17.54 6.46 21.52
N HIS A 9 16.34 7.04 21.40
CA HIS A 9 15.79 7.97 22.38
C HIS A 9 15.78 7.37 23.80
N GLY A 10 16.35 8.11 24.76
CA GLY A 10 16.39 7.71 26.17
C GLY A 10 17.31 6.53 26.48
N ARG A 11 18.15 6.08 25.54
CA ARG A 11 19.09 4.97 25.72
C ARG A 11 20.54 5.47 25.68
N LYS A 12 21.38 4.92 26.57
CA LYS A 12 22.83 5.02 26.43
C LYS A 12 23.30 4.09 25.33
N VAL A 13 23.94 4.66 24.31
CA VAL A 13 24.40 3.96 23.11
C VAL A 13 25.90 4.18 22.90
N SER A 14 26.56 3.19 22.30
CA SER A 14 27.97 3.29 21.96
C SER A 14 28.19 4.10 20.68
N LEU A 15 29.39 4.68 20.52
CA LEU A 15 29.76 5.35 19.27
C LEU A 15 29.74 4.38 18.10
N TRP A 16 30.09 3.11 18.34
CA TRP A 16 30.05 2.05 17.33
C TRP A 16 28.62 1.81 16.84
N GLU A 17 27.65 1.69 17.74
CA GLU A 17 26.23 1.55 17.37
C GLU A 17 25.72 2.74 16.57
N LEU A 18 26.12 3.97 16.91
CA LEU A 18 25.72 5.17 16.16
C LEU A 18 26.37 5.21 14.78
N LEU A 19 27.67 4.93 14.70
CA LEU A 19 28.46 4.94 13.48
C LEU A 19 27.98 3.91 12.45
N PHE A 20 27.49 2.77 12.93
CA PHE A 20 26.91 1.70 12.10
C PHE A 20 25.38 1.71 12.06
N SER A 21 24.75 2.78 12.56
CA SER A 21 23.30 2.95 12.47
C SER A 21 22.84 3.23 11.04
N LYS A 22 21.53 3.06 10.78
CA LYS A 22 20.88 3.41 9.51
C LYS A 22 20.96 4.90 9.16
N PHE A 23 21.35 5.76 10.10
CA PHE A 23 21.44 7.21 9.91
C PHE A 23 22.83 7.67 9.48
N VAL A 24 23.86 6.82 9.65
CA VAL A 24 25.23 7.12 9.25
C VAL A 24 25.61 6.27 8.04
N LEU A 25 25.63 6.95 6.89
CA LEU A 25 25.96 6.36 5.59
C LEU A 25 27.35 5.78 5.52
N GLU A 26 27.55 4.84 4.60
CA GLU A 26 28.84 4.21 4.41
C GLU A 26 29.94 5.22 4.00
N ALA A 27 29.64 6.16 3.09
CA ALA A 27 30.60 7.19 2.70
C ALA A 27 31.02 8.07 3.89
N LYS A 28 30.05 8.56 4.66
CA LYS A 28 30.32 9.38 5.84
C LYS A 28 31.02 8.58 6.94
N ARG A 29 30.66 7.31 7.10
CA ARG A 29 31.32 6.36 8.00
C ARG A 29 32.79 6.18 7.64
N ARG A 30 33.10 5.94 6.37
CA ARG A 30 34.49 5.81 5.89
C ARG A 30 35.28 7.10 6.10
N GLU A 31 34.67 8.26 5.83
CA GLU A 31 35.29 9.56 6.09
C GLU A 31 35.64 9.74 7.58
N LEU A 32 34.68 9.51 8.48
CA LEU A 32 34.86 9.64 9.94
C LEU A 32 35.91 8.66 10.47
N LEU A 33 35.88 7.41 9.99
CA LEU A 33 36.88 6.39 10.36
C LEU A 33 38.28 6.73 9.83
N GLY A 34 38.37 7.28 8.62
CA GLY A 34 39.64 7.73 8.02
C GLY A 34 40.25 8.90 8.80
N GLN A 35 39.44 9.88 9.20
CA GLN A 35 39.89 11.01 10.02
C GLN A 35 40.33 10.57 11.42
N LEU A 36 39.60 9.64 12.04
CA LEU A 36 39.96 9.07 13.34
C LEU A 36 41.28 8.27 13.25
N GLY A 37 41.45 7.44 12.21
CA GLY A 37 42.66 6.66 11.98
C GLY A 37 43.88 7.50 11.61
N GLY A 38 43.68 8.64 10.95
CA GLY A 38 44.73 9.60 10.60
C GLY A 38 45.05 10.64 11.69
N GLY A 39 44.37 10.59 12.84
CA GLY A 39 44.56 11.56 13.94
C GLY A 39 43.97 12.96 13.68
N GLY A 40 43.22 13.14 12.59
CA GLY A 40 42.55 14.40 12.23
C GLY A 40 41.22 14.63 12.95
N LEU A 41 40.74 13.63 13.70
CA LEU A 41 39.53 13.72 14.53
C LEU A 41 39.77 12.98 15.85
N ALA A 42 39.51 13.65 16.97
CA ALA A 42 39.62 13.01 18.29
C ALA A 42 38.37 12.18 18.61
N LEU A 43 38.51 11.14 19.43
CA LEU A 43 37.39 10.29 19.84
C LEU A 43 36.31 11.07 20.63
N ALA A 44 36.73 12.10 21.37
CA ALA A 44 35.83 13.03 22.06
C ALA A 44 35.01 13.91 21.09
N GLU A 45 35.61 14.35 19.98
CA GLU A 45 34.92 15.12 18.93
C GLU A 45 33.96 14.22 18.15
N LEU A 46 34.34 12.97 17.86
CA LEU A 46 33.43 11.99 17.27
C LEU A 46 32.21 11.74 18.18
N ALA A 47 32.40 11.78 19.50
CA ALA A 47 31.33 11.61 20.47
C ALA A 47 30.35 12.78 20.53
N THR A 48 30.72 13.98 20.09
CA THR A 48 29.80 15.11 19.96
C THR A 48 29.16 15.18 18.59
N LEU A 49 29.88 14.84 17.52
CA LEU A 49 29.40 14.90 16.14
C LEU A 49 28.38 13.80 15.80
N LEU A 50 28.61 12.55 16.22
CA LEU A 50 27.73 11.43 15.85
C LEU A 50 26.29 11.59 16.35
N PRO A 51 26.03 11.98 17.62
CA PRO A 51 24.67 12.27 18.08
C PRO A 51 23.97 13.33 17.24
N LEU A 52 24.64 14.46 16.96
CA LEU A 52 24.07 15.56 16.18
C LEU A 52 23.71 15.12 14.76
N LEU A 53 24.59 14.37 14.11
CA LEU A 53 24.33 13.80 12.77
C LEU A 53 23.12 12.85 12.78
N VAL A 54 23.00 12.00 13.80
CA VAL A 54 21.89 11.05 13.92
C VAL A 54 20.58 11.79 14.22
N GLU A 55 20.60 12.81 15.07
CA GLU A 55 19.44 13.64 15.37
C GLU A 55 18.96 14.40 14.12
N GLU A 56 19.88 15.04 13.40
CA GLU A 56 19.56 15.75 12.16
C GLU A 56 19.01 14.79 11.08
N ALA A 57 19.66 13.65 10.86
CA ALA A 57 19.20 12.65 9.89
C ALA A 57 17.83 12.07 10.28
N THR A 58 17.58 11.85 11.57
CA THR A 58 16.27 11.41 12.06
C THR A 58 15.20 12.47 11.80
N GLN A 59 15.49 13.73 12.11
CA GLN A 59 14.56 14.83 11.89
C GLN A 59 14.24 15.02 10.40
N ARG A 60 15.25 14.97 9.53
CA ARG A 60 15.04 15.02 8.07
C ARG A 60 14.30 13.81 7.53
N SER A 61 14.64 12.59 7.95
CA SER A 61 13.95 11.37 7.49
C SER A 61 12.47 11.31 7.90
N SER A 62 12.13 11.92 9.03
CA SER A 62 10.75 12.04 9.52
C SER A 62 9.99 13.21 8.87
N SER A 63 10.68 14.26 8.40
CA SER A 63 10.08 15.40 7.70
C SER A 63 9.81 15.12 6.21
N VAL A 64 10.60 14.25 5.56
CA VAL A 64 10.33 13.83 4.18
C VAL A 64 9.06 12.98 4.14
N LYS A 65 8.01 13.50 3.49
CA LYS A 65 6.70 12.85 3.39
C LYS A 65 6.38 12.43 1.96
N PHE A 66 5.80 11.24 1.84
CA PHE A 66 5.22 10.64 0.65
C PHE A 66 3.70 10.61 0.78
N THR A 67 2.99 10.65 -0.33
CA THR A 67 1.54 10.41 -0.36
C THR A 67 1.27 8.91 -0.26
N GLY A 68 0.56 8.47 0.78
CA GLY A 68 0.04 7.11 0.91
C GLY A 68 -1.44 7.02 0.48
N LEU A 69 -2.09 5.91 0.83
CA LEU A 69 -3.48 5.62 0.45
C LEU A 69 -4.51 6.54 1.14
N ARG A 70 -4.24 7.00 2.36
CA ARG A 70 -5.15 7.84 3.15
C ARG A 70 -4.44 8.96 3.91
N ARG A 71 -3.14 8.80 4.16
CA ARG A 71 -2.34 9.79 4.88
C ARG A 71 -0.93 9.85 4.32
N GLN A 72 -0.17 10.84 4.76
CA GLN A 72 1.24 10.95 4.42
C GLN A 72 2.08 9.90 5.17
N VAL A 73 3.11 9.38 4.48
CA VAL A 73 4.05 8.36 4.99
C VAL A 73 5.44 8.96 5.02
N SER A 74 6.19 8.80 6.11
CA SER A 74 7.58 9.30 6.16
C SER A 74 8.55 8.37 5.42
N ALA A 75 9.70 8.91 5.02
CA ALA A 75 10.78 8.10 4.47
C ALA A 75 11.27 7.03 5.48
N SER A 76 11.28 7.37 6.77
CA SER A 76 11.59 6.41 7.85
C SER A 76 10.62 5.22 7.87
N ASP A 77 9.31 5.47 7.70
CA ASP A 77 8.29 4.43 7.68
C ASP A 77 8.48 3.50 6.48
N LEU A 78 8.85 4.04 5.31
CA LEU A 78 9.14 3.24 4.12
C LEU A 78 10.37 2.33 4.32
N LEU A 79 11.43 2.84 4.96
CA LEU A 79 12.61 2.05 5.28
C LEU A 79 12.29 0.92 6.27
N ASP A 80 11.58 1.24 7.36
CA ASP A 80 11.19 0.25 8.38
C ASP A 80 10.21 -0.81 7.84
N SER A 81 9.64 -0.55 6.67
CA SER A 81 8.76 -1.46 5.92
C SER A 81 9.49 -2.25 4.84
N GLY A 82 10.78 -1.98 4.62
CA GLY A 82 11.60 -2.59 3.58
C GLY A 82 11.21 -2.17 2.16
N ILE A 83 10.57 -1.01 1.99
CA ILE A 83 10.14 -0.47 0.70
C ILE A 83 11.27 0.28 0.01
N ILE A 84 12.05 1.03 0.80
CA ILE A 84 13.30 1.67 0.38
C ILE A 84 14.47 1.08 1.18
N ASP A 85 15.66 1.14 0.61
CA ASP A 85 16.90 0.80 1.30
C ASP A 85 17.51 2.02 2.01
N THR A 86 18.54 1.76 2.82
CA THR A 86 19.25 2.80 3.59
C THR A 86 19.89 3.85 2.69
N ASP A 87 20.36 3.45 1.51
CA ASP A 87 21.02 4.34 0.55
C ASP A 87 20.02 5.33 -0.07
N THR A 88 18.84 4.83 -0.46
CA THR A 88 17.75 5.66 -0.97
C THR A 88 17.23 6.63 0.09
N LEU A 89 17.13 6.20 1.35
CA LEU A 89 16.76 7.11 2.45
C LEU A 89 17.79 8.24 2.59
N ALA A 90 19.07 7.91 2.47
CA ALA A 90 20.15 8.86 2.55
C ALA A 90 20.15 9.87 1.40
N ASP A 91 19.96 9.40 0.17
CA ASP A 91 19.83 10.27 -1.00
C ASP A 91 18.69 11.29 -0.81
N LEU A 92 17.57 10.86 -0.21
CA LEU A 92 16.44 11.74 0.13
C LEU A 92 16.81 12.76 1.23
N VAL A 93 17.47 12.32 2.29
CA VAL A 93 17.87 13.18 3.43
C VAL A 93 18.92 14.22 3.03
N GLN A 94 19.75 13.91 2.04
CA GLN A 94 20.76 14.80 1.47
C GLN A 94 20.23 15.67 0.32
N GLY A 95 19.03 15.38 -0.19
CA GLY A 95 18.46 16.08 -1.34
C GLY A 95 19.06 15.68 -2.68
N ALA A 96 19.83 14.58 -2.74
CA ALA A 96 20.35 14.02 -3.98
C ALA A 96 19.25 13.36 -4.83
N LYS A 97 18.19 12.85 -4.18
CA LYS A 97 16.95 12.41 -4.82
C LYS A 97 15.76 13.17 -4.26
N THR A 98 14.79 13.42 -5.13
CA THR A 98 13.51 14.03 -4.76
C THR A 98 12.47 12.97 -4.38
N VAL A 99 11.44 13.38 -3.64
CA VAL A 99 10.27 12.54 -3.33
C VAL A 99 9.62 12.02 -4.61
N GLN A 100 9.55 12.84 -5.65
CA GLN A 100 8.94 12.48 -6.94
C GLN A 100 9.72 11.36 -7.63
N GLU A 101 11.05 11.48 -7.70
CA GLU A 101 11.90 10.44 -8.30
C GLU A 101 11.78 9.11 -7.57
N VAL A 102 11.81 9.12 -6.24
CA VAL A 102 11.66 7.90 -5.43
C VAL A 102 10.26 7.31 -5.57
N THR A 103 9.22 8.14 -5.66
CA THR A 103 7.84 7.68 -5.87
C THR A 103 7.66 7.00 -7.23
N GLN A 104 8.38 7.44 -8.27
CA GLN A 104 8.32 6.83 -9.60
C GLN A 104 9.12 5.53 -9.72
N MET A 105 9.98 5.19 -8.75
CA MET A 105 10.66 3.89 -8.72
C MET A 105 9.62 2.77 -8.65
N THR A 106 9.68 1.80 -9.57
CA THR A 106 8.71 0.69 -9.64
C THR A 106 8.62 -0.10 -8.33
N SER A 107 9.75 -0.25 -7.62
CA SER A 107 9.83 -0.90 -6.32
C SER A 107 9.05 -0.18 -5.22
N VAL A 108 8.88 1.14 -5.31
CA VAL A 108 8.19 1.98 -4.32
C VAL A 108 6.75 2.24 -4.73
N LYS A 109 6.52 2.60 -6.00
CA LYS A 109 5.20 2.90 -6.56
C LYS A 109 4.19 1.79 -6.25
N ARG A 110 4.61 0.52 -6.38
CA ARG A 110 3.75 -0.64 -6.11
C ARG A 110 3.19 -0.70 -4.69
N TYR A 111 3.87 -0.07 -3.72
CA TYR A 111 3.47 -0.09 -2.32
C TYR A 111 2.74 1.20 -1.90
N LEU A 112 3.01 2.32 -2.58
CA LEU A 112 2.31 3.58 -2.36
C LEU A 112 0.99 3.65 -3.14
N ASP A 113 1.00 3.30 -4.42
CA ASP A 113 -0.13 3.41 -5.34
C ASP A 113 -0.84 2.07 -5.62
N GLY A 114 -0.19 0.96 -5.31
CA GLY A 114 -0.60 -0.39 -5.73
C GLY A 114 -0.07 -0.79 -7.12
N THR A 115 -0.31 -2.04 -7.54
CA THR A 115 0.08 -2.58 -8.86
C THR A 115 -1.05 -2.53 -9.90
N GLY A 116 -2.07 -1.71 -9.67
CA GLY A 116 -3.25 -1.58 -10.53
C GLY A 116 -4.43 -2.43 -10.03
N VAL A 117 -5.64 -1.94 -10.26
CA VAL A 117 -6.92 -2.58 -9.91
C VAL A 117 -7.76 -2.74 -11.17
N ILE A 118 -8.72 -3.67 -11.15
CA ILE A 118 -9.78 -3.73 -12.16
C ILE A 118 -10.62 -2.45 -12.01
N ALA A 119 -10.36 -1.46 -12.87
CA ALA A 119 -10.93 -0.11 -12.79
C ALA A 119 -12.34 -0.02 -13.38
N GLY A 120 -12.64 -0.90 -14.34
CA GLY A 120 -13.84 -0.81 -15.15
C GLY A 120 -13.97 -1.95 -16.14
N VAL A 121 -14.88 -1.77 -17.09
CA VAL A 121 -15.07 -2.65 -18.23
C VAL A 121 -14.78 -1.93 -19.53
N LEU A 122 -14.33 -2.68 -20.54
CA LEU A 122 -14.33 -2.26 -21.93
C LEU A 122 -15.53 -2.91 -22.60
N VAL A 123 -16.36 -2.11 -23.24
CA VAL A 123 -17.54 -2.58 -23.99
C VAL A 123 -17.49 -2.07 -25.43
N PRO A 124 -18.00 -2.82 -26.42
CA PRO A 124 -18.09 -2.33 -27.79
C PRO A 124 -18.93 -1.04 -27.87
N SER A 125 -18.38 -0.01 -28.50
CA SER A 125 -19.08 1.25 -28.71
C SER A 125 -20.26 1.05 -29.66
N LYS A 126 -21.43 1.55 -29.25
CA LYS A 126 -22.62 1.58 -30.11
C LYS A 126 -22.53 2.65 -31.20
N ALA A 127 -21.73 3.70 -30.98
CA ALA A 127 -21.61 4.84 -31.89
C ALA A 127 -20.51 4.63 -32.94
N GLU A 128 -19.44 3.91 -32.59
CA GLU A 128 -18.28 3.68 -33.44
C GLU A 128 -17.97 2.17 -33.52
N PRO A 129 -18.46 1.45 -34.55
CA PRO A 129 -18.18 0.04 -34.72
C PRO A 129 -16.67 -0.24 -34.77
N GLY A 130 -16.19 -1.18 -33.95
CA GLY A 130 -14.77 -1.55 -33.85
C GLY A 130 -13.98 -0.81 -32.77
N LYS A 131 -14.58 0.17 -32.08
CA LYS A 131 -13.98 0.86 -30.94
C LYS A 131 -14.54 0.36 -29.62
N MET A 132 -13.70 0.24 -28.61
CA MET A 132 -14.11 -0.09 -27.25
C MET A 132 -14.33 1.20 -26.44
N GLU A 133 -15.42 1.26 -25.69
CA GLU A 133 -15.76 2.31 -24.73
C GLU A 133 -15.36 1.87 -23.32
N LYS A 134 -14.65 2.74 -22.59
CA LYS A 134 -14.27 2.55 -21.19
C LYS A 134 -15.45 2.93 -20.30
N MET A 135 -15.80 2.08 -19.34
CA MET A 135 -16.93 2.33 -18.44
C MET A 135 -16.59 1.92 -17.00
N SER A 136 -17.07 2.69 -16.03
CA SER A 136 -16.91 2.31 -14.61
C SER A 136 -17.72 1.06 -14.28
N ILE A 137 -17.31 0.32 -13.24
CA ILE A 137 -18.03 -0.88 -12.80
C ILE A 137 -19.48 -0.55 -12.43
N TYR A 138 -19.71 0.56 -11.74
CA TYR A 138 -21.04 0.99 -11.33
C TYR A 138 -21.93 1.36 -12.53
N GLN A 139 -21.38 2.06 -13.53
CA GLN A 139 -22.11 2.34 -14.76
C GLN A 139 -22.45 1.05 -15.53
N ALA A 140 -21.52 0.10 -15.59
CA ALA A 140 -21.75 -1.19 -16.23
C ALA A 140 -22.83 -2.01 -15.52
N MET A 141 -22.90 -1.92 -14.19
CA MET A 141 -23.97 -2.49 -13.38
C MET A 141 -25.34 -1.89 -13.75
N TRP A 142 -25.45 -0.56 -13.74
CA TRP A 142 -26.70 0.14 -14.04
C TRP A 142 -27.19 -0.08 -15.47
N LYS A 143 -26.27 -0.22 -16.43
CA LYS A 143 -26.60 -0.55 -17.82
C LYS A 143 -26.88 -2.05 -18.05
N GLY A 144 -26.81 -2.88 -17.00
CA GLY A 144 -27.07 -4.32 -17.08
C GLY A 144 -25.98 -5.13 -17.79
N ILE A 145 -24.80 -4.54 -18.02
CA ILE A 145 -23.63 -5.23 -18.59
C ILE A 145 -23.03 -6.18 -17.54
N LEU A 146 -22.95 -5.71 -16.28
CA LEU A 146 -22.56 -6.53 -15.14
C LEU A 146 -23.77 -6.81 -14.25
N ARG A 147 -23.85 -8.04 -13.75
CA ARG A 147 -24.82 -8.39 -12.70
C ARG A 147 -24.48 -7.64 -11.42
N GLN A 148 -25.50 -7.26 -10.64
CA GLN A 148 -25.33 -6.51 -9.39
C GLN A 148 -24.35 -7.16 -8.42
N GLY A 149 -24.42 -8.49 -8.25
CA GLY A 149 -23.49 -9.23 -7.39
C GLY A 149 -22.03 -9.12 -7.84
N THR A 150 -21.76 -9.32 -9.14
CA THR A 150 -20.42 -9.22 -9.71
C THR A 150 -19.86 -7.79 -9.58
N ALA A 151 -20.68 -6.79 -9.88
CA ALA A 151 -20.27 -5.39 -9.79
C ALA A 151 -19.96 -4.98 -8.34
N LEU A 152 -20.81 -5.36 -7.38
CA LEU A 152 -20.58 -5.07 -5.96
C LEU A 152 -19.24 -5.65 -5.48
N VAL A 153 -18.96 -6.92 -5.81
CA VAL A 153 -17.71 -7.57 -5.41
C VAL A 153 -16.47 -6.86 -5.97
N LEU A 154 -16.53 -6.40 -7.23
CA LEU A 154 -15.43 -5.64 -7.82
C LEU A 154 -15.27 -4.24 -7.20
N LEU A 155 -16.37 -3.57 -6.86
CA LEU A 155 -16.34 -2.27 -6.17
C LEU A 155 -15.83 -2.41 -4.73
N GLU A 156 -16.20 -3.47 -4.00
CA GLU A 156 -15.66 -3.80 -2.68
C GLU A 156 -14.14 -4.03 -2.76
N ALA A 157 -13.67 -4.74 -3.79
CA ALA A 157 -12.24 -4.93 -4.03
C ALA A 157 -11.52 -3.59 -4.29
N GLN A 158 -12.11 -2.68 -5.08
CA GLN A 158 -11.57 -1.33 -5.26
C GLN A 158 -11.49 -0.55 -3.92
N ALA A 159 -12.58 -0.54 -3.15
CA ALA A 159 -12.62 0.13 -1.85
C ALA A 159 -11.57 -0.45 -0.87
N ALA A 160 -11.46 -1.77 -0.79
CA ALA A 160 -10.52 -2.46 0.08
C ALA A 160 -9.04 -2.38 -0.38
N THR A 161 -8.81 -2.00 -1.64
CA THR A 161 -7.46 -1.79 -2.18
C THR A 161 -7.02 -0.33 -2.13
N GLY A 162 -7.92 0.58 -1.79
CA GLY A 162 -7.59 1.97 -1.52
C GLY A 162 -8.66 2.92 -2.02
N PHE A 163 -9.17 2.77 -3.23
CA PHE A 163 -10.01 3.81 -3.82
C PHE A 163 -10.99 3.22 -4.81
N LEU A 164 -12.17 3.84 -4.90
CA LEU A 164 -13.02 3.68 -6.07
C LEU A 164 -12.41 4.49 -7.21
N VAL A 165 -12.38 3.89 -8.40
CA VAL A 165 -11.70 4.47 -9.56
C VAL A 165 -12.72 4.96 -10.58
N ASP A 166 -12.61 6.22 -10.97
CA ASP A 166 -13.27 6.75 -12.17
C ASP A 166 -12.31 6.53 -13.36
N PRO A 167 -12.54 5.52 -14.21
CA PRO A 167 -11.65 5.23 -15.33
C PRO A 167 -11.70 6.28 -16.44
N VAL A 168 -12.75 7.10 -16.52
CA VAL A 168 -12.92 8.11 -17.58
C VAL A 168 -12.16 9.38 -17.21
N LYS A 169 -12.22 9.79 -15.94
CA LYS A 169 -11.49 10.95 -15.43
C LYS A 169 -10.11 10.61 -14.86
N ASN A 170 -9.78 9.33 -14.79
CA ASN A 170 -8.59 8.80 -14.13
C ASN A 170 -8.44 9.31 -12.68
N GLN A 171 -9.54 9.26 -11.92
CA GLN A 171 -9.59 9.73 -10.53
C GLN A 171 -9.69 8.57 -9.56
N LYS A 172 -9.04 8.72 -8.40
CA LYS A 172 -9.12 7.82 -7.25
C LYS A 172 -9.87 8.54 -6.14
N LEU A 173 -10.98 7.98 -5.70
CA LEU A 173 -11.89 8.60 -4.74
C LEU A 173 -12.11 7.69 -3.53
N SER A 174 -12.27 8.29 -2.35
CA SER A 174 -12.85 7.60 -1.21
C SER A 174 -14.29 7.18 -1.50
N VAL A 175 -14.85 6.28 -0.67
CA VAL A 175 -16.22 5.82 -0.86
C VAL A 175 -17.23 6.98 -0.80
N ASP A 176 -17.07 7.90 0.16
CA ASP A 176 -17.96 9.05 0.31
C ASP A 176 -17.89 9.99 -0.90
N GLU A 177 -16.68 10.27 -1.41
CA GLU A 177 -16.47 11.11 -2.59
C GLU A 177 -17.03 10.46 -3.87
N ALA A 178 -16.87 9.14 -4.00
CA ALA A 178 -17.38 8.39 -5.14
C ALA A 178 -18.91 8.37 -5.18
N VAL A 179 -19.58 8.19 -4.03
CA VAL A 179 -21.04 8.28 -3.94
C VAL A 179 -21.52 9.70 -4.28
N SER A 180 -20.85 10.72 -3.71
CA SER A 180 -21.19 12.14 -3.96
C SER A 180 -21.01 12.55 -5.43
N SER A 181 -20.09 11.90 -6.15
CA SER A 181 -19.81 12.15 -7.58
C SER A 181 -20.57 11.23 -8.53
N GLY A 182 -21.40 10.31 -8.03
CA GLY A 182 -22.19 9.37 -8.82
C GLY A 182 -21.41 8.18 -9.40
N LEU A 183 -20.17 7.97 -8.95
CA LEU A 183 -19.35 6.79 -9.26
C LEU A 183 -19.80 5.55 -8.46
N GLY A 184 -20.56 5.75 -7.39
CA GLY A 184 -21.24 4.71 -6.62
C GLY A 184 -22.64 5.14 -6.23
N GLY A 185 -23.50 4.17 -5.95
CA GLY A 185 -24.87 4.40 -5.53
C GLY A 185 -25.01 4.48 -4.02
N SER A 186 -25.97 5.28 -3.54
CA SER A 186 -26.28 5.36 -2.11
C SER A 186 -26.72 4.00 -1.55
N GLU A 187 -27.29 3.13 -2.40
CA GLU A 187 -27.66 1.77 -2.05
C GLU A 187 -26.48 0.84 -1.77
N LEU A 188 -25.28 1.20 -2.24
CA LEU A 188 -24.05 0.43 -2.01
C LEU A 188 -23.17 1.04 -0.91
N HIS A 189 -23.48 2.26 -0.47
CA HIS A 189 -22.62 3.08 0.39
C HIS A 189 -22.11 2.35 1.64
N GLU A 190 -23.01 1.80 2.45
CA GLU A 190 -22.65 1.06 3.68
C GLU A 190 -21.76 -0.17 3.42
N LYS A 191 -22.02 -0.89 2.32
CA LYS A 191 -21.23 -2.09 1.96
C LYS A 191 -19.81 -1.69 1.53
N LEU A 192 -19.71 -0.64 0.71
CA LEU A 192 -18.43 -0.12 0.25
C LEU A 192 -17.63 0.50 1.40
N LEU A 193 -18.30 1.20 2.32
CA LEU A 193 -17.66 1.74 3.52
C LEU A 193 -17.13 0.62 4.43
N SER A 194 -17.87 -0.49 4.55
CA SER A 194 -17.40 -1.69 5.26
C SER A 194 -16.14 -2.30 4.63
N ALA A 195 -16.07 -2.33 3.29
CA ALA A 195 -14.87 -2.79 2.57
C ALA A 195 -13.70 -1.81 2.68
N GLU A 196 -13.96 -0.49 2.66
CA GLU A 196 -12.94 0.56 2.80
C GLU A 196 -12.22 0.50 4.16
N ARG A 197 -12.86 -0.06 5.20
CA ARG A 197 -12.22 -0.33 6.51
C ARG A 197 -11.03 -1.28 6.41
N ALA A 198 -10.89 -2.05 5.34
CA ALA A 198 -9.68 -2.82 5.08
C ALA A 198 -8.42 -1.94 4.89
N VAL A 199 -8.61 -0.65 4.58
CA VAL A 199 -7.56 0.36 4.40
C VAL A 199 -7.55 1.36 5.56
N THR A 200 -8.73 1.83 5.99
CA THR A 200 -8.84 2.83 7.06
C THR A 200 -8.77 2.24 8.48
N GLY A 201 -8.93 0.92 8.61
CA GLY A 201 -8.87 0.16 9.85
C GLY A 201 -10.25 -0.09 10.49
N TYR A 202 -10.43 -1.32 10.94
CA TYR A 202 -11.59 -1.74 11.73
C TYR A 202 -11.43 -1.26 13.17
N SER A 203 -12.51 -0.80 13.78
CA SER A 203 -12.49 -0.44 15.20
C SER A 203 -12.66 -1.69 16.05
N ASP A 204 -11.71 -1.94 16.96
CA ASP A 204 -11.84 -2.97 17.97
C ASP A 204 -12.88 -2.56 19.03
N PRO A 205 -13.98 -3.31 19.23
CA PRO A 205 -15.01 -2.94 20.18
C PRO A 205 -14.54 -2.96 21.65
N TYR A 206 -13.42 -3.64 21.96
CA TYR A 206 -12.92 -3.76 23.32
C TYR A 206 -11.89 -2.68 23.69
N THR A 207 -11.04 -2.29 22.73
CA THR A 207 -9.97 -1.30 22.99
C THR A 207 -10.22 0.05 22.34
N GLY A 208 -11.09 0.12 21.33
CA GLY A 208 -11.28 1.31 20.49
C GLY A 208 -10.18 1.49 19.44
N ASP A 209 -9.14 0.65 19.43
CA ASP A 209 -8.01 0.77 18.52
C ASP A 209 -8.40 0.39 17.08
N LYS A 210 -7.63 0.93 16.13
CA LYS A 210 -7.75 0.57 14.71
C LYS A 210 -6.92 -0.66 14.38
N ILE A 211 -7.59 -1.77 14.08
CA ILE A 211 -6.99 -3.07 13.74
C ILE A 211 -7.10 -3.37 12.24
N SER A 212 -6.17 -4.16 11.72
CA SER A 212 -6.13 -4.54 10.30
C SER A 212 -7.28 -5.48 9.90
N LEU A 213 -7.52 -5.60 8.60
CA LEU A 213 -8.47 -6.57 8.05
C LEU A 213 -8.22 -7.97 8.60
N PHE A 214 -6.97 -8.40 8.60
CA PHE A 214 -6.59 -9.73 9.09
C PHE A 214 -6.85 -9.91 10.59
N GLN A 215 -6.56 -8.89 11.40
CA GLN A 215 -6.87 -8.92 12.83
C GLN A 215 -8.37 -8.92 13.09
N ALA A 216 -9.14 -8.15 12.30
CA ALA A 216 -10.60 -8.15 12.35
C ALA A 216 -11.18 -9.52 12.00
N MET A 217 -10.59 -10.23 11.03
CA MET A 217 -10.95 -11.62 10.70
C MET A 217 -10.69 -12.56 11.88
N LYS A 218 -9.50 -12.47 12.52
CA LYS A 218 -9.17 -13.31 13.70
C LYS A 218 -10.08 -13.04 14.90
N LYS A 219 -10.62 -11.83 14.99
CA LYS A 219 -11.57 -11.42 16.04
C LYS A 219 -13.04 -11.58 15.61
N GLU A 220 -13.30 -12.20 14.46
CA GLU A 220 -14.65 -12.45 13.93
C GLU A 220 -15.50 -11.18 13.74
N LEU A 221 -14.85 -10.02 13.57
CA LEU A 221 -15.52 -8.73 13.31
C LEU A 221 -15.97 -8.59 11.85
N ILE A 222 -15.52 -9.48 10.97
CA ILE A 222 -15.91 -9.59 9.58
C ILE A 222 -16.10 -11.07 9.22
N VAL A 223 -17.07 -11.36 8.37
CA VAL A 223 -17.31 -12.71 7.83
C VAL A 223 -16.04 -13.20 7.12
N ARG A 224 -15.61 -14.42 7.46
CA ARG A 224 -14.33 -14.99 7.01
C ARG A 224 -14.15 -14.94 5.49
N ASP A 225 -15.11 -15.44 4.72
CA ASP A 225 -15.01 -15.51 3.26
C ASP A 225 -14.97 -14.12 2.62
N HIS A 226 -15.71 -13.17 3.18
CA HIS A 226 -15.62 -11.78 2.75
C HIS A 226 -14.23 -11.21 3.03
N GLY A 227 -13.68 -11.44 4.23
CA GLY A 227 -12.33 -11.01 4.59
C GLY A 227 -11.24 -11.61 3.70
N ILE A 228 -11.32 -12.91 3.40
CA ILE A 228 -10.39 -13.62 2.50
C ILE A 228 -10.39 -12.95 1.13
N ARG A 229 -11.57 -12.66 0.57
CA ARG A 229 -11.72 -12.01 -0.73
C ARG A 229 -11.07 -10.63 -0.79
N LEU A 230 -11.27 -9.80 0.24
CA LEU A 230 -10.65 -8.47 0.32
C LEU A 230 -9.12 -8.56 0.47
N LEU A 231 -8.64 -9.52 1.26
CA LEU A 231 -7.21 -9.75 1.50
C LEU A 231 -6.51 -10.24 0.22
N GLU A 232 -7.17 -11.10 -0.54
CA GLU A 232 -6.70 -11.58 -1.84
C GLU A 232 -6.52 -10.43 -2.83
N ALA A 233 -7.51 -9.53 -2.92
CA ALA A 233 -7.43 -8.32 -3.73
C ALA A 233 -6.28 -7.40 -3.28
N GLN A 234 -6.05 -7.23 -1.97
CA GLN A 234 -4.90 -6.47 -1.48
C GLN A 234 -3.56 -7.11 -1.90
N ILE A 235 -3.40 -8.42 -1.71
CA ILE A 235 -2.15 -9.11 -2.04
C ILE A 235 -1.86 -9.05 -3.54
N ALA A 236 -2.87 -9.29 -4.38
CA ALA A 236 -2.76 -9.20 -5.84
C ALA A 236 -2.37 -7.79 -6.34
N THR A 237 -2.65 -6.75 -5.54
CA THR A 237 -2.45 -5.35 -5.92
C THR A 237 -1.27 -4.67 -5.23
N GLY A 238 -0.34 -5.45 -4.64
CA GLY A 238 0.92 -4.94 -4.12
C GLY A 238 1.26 -5.39 -2.70
N GLY A 239 0.34 -6.01 -1.98
CA GLY A 239 0.56 -6.51 -0.62
C GLY A 239 -0.52 -6.08 0.37
N THR A 240 -0.45 -6.58 1.60
CA THR A 240 -1.44 -6.32 2.66
C THR A 240 -1.30 -4.89 3.19
N ASP A 241 -2.42 -4.23 3.48
CA ASP A 241 -2.38 -2.93 4.17
C ASP A 241 -2.20 -3.10 5.68
N GLY A 242 -1.37 -2.24 6.28
CA GLY A 242 -1.25 -2.10 7.72
C GLY A 242 -1.85 -0.76 8.14
N THR A 243 -2.93 -0.80 8.92
CA THR A 243 -3.73 0.37 9.37
C THR A 243 -2.89 1.52 9.90
N ALA A 244 -1.76 1.19 10.53
CA ALA A 244 -0.87 2.14 11.16
C ALA A 244 0.02 2.91 10.19
N HIS A 245 0.07 2.62 8.88
CA HIS A 245 1.02 3.28 7.96
C HIS A 245 0.49 3.66 6.56
N SER A 246 -0.75 3.31 6.20
CA SER A 246 -1.41 3.81 4.98
C SER A 246 -0.65 3.57 3.67
N HIS A 247 0.10 2.46 3.63
CA HIS A 247 0.80 1.98 2.44
C HIS A 247 0.85 0.46 2.49
N ARG A 248 0.90 -0.18 1.32
CA ARG A 248 0.97 -1.65 1.22
C ARG A 248 2.31 -2.15 1.70
N ARG A 249 2.31 -3.31 2.34
CA ARG A 249 3.53 -3.94 2.86
C ARG A 249 3.87 -5.20 2.06
N PRO A 250 5.17 -5.48 1.83
CA PRO A 250 5.59 -6.79 1.39
C PRO A 250 5.07 -7.87 2.36
N VAL A 251 4.63 -9.00 1.82
CA VAL A 251 4.05 -10.12 2.60
C VAL A 251 5.01 -10.59 3.71
N GLY A 252 6.32 -10.63 3.42
CA GLY A 252 7.37 -10.94 4.40
C GLY A 252 7.38 -10.03 5.63
N ALA A 253 7.10 -8.74 5.45
CA ALA A 253 7.01 -7.76 6.55
C ALA A 253 5.67 -7.86 7.30
N ALA A 254 4.60 -8.26 6.61
CA ALA A 254 3.28 -8.46 7.21
C ALA A 254 3.26 -9.62 8.22
N TYR A 255 3.97 -10.73 7.93
CA TYR A 255 4.13 -11.85 8.86
C TYR A 255 4.69 -11.42 10.21
N LYS A 256 5.81 -10.67 10.20
CA LYS A 256 6.51 -10.27 11.42
C LYS A 256 5.68 -9.39 12.35
N ARG A 257 4.68 -8.69 11.82
CA ARG A 257 3.80 -7.79 12.58
C ARG A 257 2.42 -8.39 12.88
N GLY A 258 2.19 -9.66 12.51
CA GLY A 258 0.91 -10.34 12.73
C GLY A 258 -0.25 -9.79 11.90
N TYR A 259 0.04 -9.08 10.80
CA TYR A 259 -0.98 -8.62 9.84
C TYR A 259 -1.30 -9.65 8.76
N PHE A 260 -0.57 -10.77 8.75
CA PHE A 260 -0.75 -11.90 7.88
C PHE A 260 -0.08 -13.13 8.51
N ASP A 261 -0.55 -14.35 8.24
CA ASP A 261 0.08 -15.58 8.74
C ASP A 261 0.18 -16.68 7.69
N GLN A 262 1.00 -17.69 8.00
CA GLN A 262 1.36 -18.74 7.06
C GLN A 262 0.16 -19.58 6.64
N GLU A 263 -0.80 -19.79 7.56
CA GLU A 263 -2.07 -20.46 7.27
C GLU A 263 -2.86 -19.70 6.20
N MET A 264 -3.04 -18.39 6.38
CA MET A 264 -3.72 -17.55 5.40
C MET A 264 -2.98 -17.50 4.06
N SER A 265 -1.65 -17.52 4.09
CA SER A 265 -0.86 -17.63 2.86
C SER A 265 -1.08 -18.94 2.12
N GLN A 266 -1.22 -20.05 2.83
CA GLN A 266 -1.51 -21.35 2.21
C GLN A 266 -2.90 -21.34 1.59
N ILE A 267 -3.91 -20.84 2.33
CA ILE A 267 -5.27 -20.67 1.82
C ILE A 267 -5.27 -19.86 0.53
N LEU A 268 -4.64 -18.68 0.52
CA LEU A 268 -4.59 -17.81 -0.66
C LEU A 268 -3.72 -18.33 -1.81
N SER A 269 -2.82 -19.29 -1.53
CA SER A 269 -2.01 -19.93 -2.57
C SER A 269 -2.70 -21.14 -3.20
N ASP A 270 -3.66 -21.74 -2.50
CA ASP A 270 -4.45 -22.86 -2.99
C ASP A 270 -5.71 -22.34 -3.71
N PRO A 271 -5.83 -22.51 -5.04
CA PRO A 271 -6.99 -22.08 -5.82
C PRO A 271 -8.19 -23.02 -5.63
N GLY A 272 -8.48 -23.40 -4.38
CA GLY A 272 -9.71 -24.07 -3.96
C GLY A 272 -10.93 -23.14 -4.05
N ASP A 273 -12.12 -23.67 -3.71
CA ASP A 273 -13.38 -22.92 -3.84
C ASP A 273 -13.45 -21.72 -2.90
N ASP A 274 -12.86 -21.84 -1.70
CA ASP A 274 -12.86 -20.81 -0.64
C ASP A 274 -12.14 -19.50 -1.04
N THR A 275 -11.31 -19.51 -2.08
CA THR A 275 -10.57 -18.33 -2.56
C THR A 275 -11.09 -17.75 -3.87
N LYS A 276 -11.99 -18.45 -4.56
CA LYS A 276 -12.56 -18.02 -5.85
C LYS A 276 -13.75 -17.08 -5.67
N GLY A 277 -13.50 -15.98 -4.97
CA GLY A 277 -14.53 -15.01 -4.60
C GLY A 277 -15.00 -14.09 -5.73
N PHE A 278 -14.39 -14.14 -6.91
CA PHE A 278 -14.70 -13.27 -8.06
C PHE A 278 -15.29 -14.07 -9.21
N PHE A 279 -16.16 -13.45 -9.99
CA PHE A 279 -16.86 -14.10 -11.10
C PHE A 279 -16.46 -13.46 -12.42
N ASP A 280 -16.04 -14.27 -13.39
CA ASP A 280 -15.80 -13.80 -14.76
C ASP A 280 -17.12 -13.82 -15.56
N PRO A 281 -17.66 -12.66 -15.95
CA PRO A 281 -18.90 -12.56 -16.73
C PRO A 281 -18.81 -13.18 -18.14
N ASN A 282 -17.60 -13.41 -18.69
CA ASN A 282 -17.44 -13.98 -20.03
C ASN A 282 -17.47 -15.51 -20.02
N THR A 283 -16.73 -16.11 -19.09
CA THR A 283 -16.58 -17.57 -18.99
C THR A 283 -17.53 -18.22 -18.01
N HIS A 284 -18.20 -17.41 -17.17
CA HIS A 284 -19.06 -17.85 -16.08
C HIS A 284 -18.34 -18.70 -15.01
N GLU A 285 -17.03 -18.49 -14.85
CA GLU A 285 -16.19 -19.17 -13.88
C GLU A 285 -16.00 -18.34 -12.61
N ASN A 286 -15.93 -19.01 -11.46
CA ASN A 286 -15.40 -18.43 -10.24
C ASN A 286 -13.87 -18.46 -10.27
N LEU A 287 -13.26 -17.31 -10.01
CA LEU A 287 -11.83 -17.07 -10.09
C LEU A 287 -11.36 -16.34 -8.84
N THR A 288 -10.06 -16.44 -8.59
CA THR A 288 -9.38 -15.53 -7.66
C THR A 288 -9.24 -14.13 -8.31
N TYR A 289 -9.11 -13.07 -7.53
CA TYR A 289 -8.84 -11.72 -8.03
C TYR A 289 -7.63 -11.69 -8.96
N LEU A 290 -6.54 -12.36 -8.59
CA LEU A 290 -5.33 -12.38 -9.42
C LEU A 290 -5.57 -13.06 -10.78
N GLN A 291 -6.37 -14.13 -10.81
CA GLN A 291 -6.75 -14.79 -12.04
C GLN A 291 -7.62 -13.88 -12.93
N LEU A 292 -8.60 -13.18 -12.34
CA LEU A 292 -9.45 -12.26 -13.07
C LEU A 292 -8.66 -11.04 -13.58
N LEU A 293 -7.78 -10.47 -12.76
CA LEU A 293 -6.92 -9.34 -13.13
C LEU A 293 -6.01 -9.69 -14.32
N ARG A 294 -5.52 -10.94 -14.41
CA ARG A 294 -4.73 -11.43 -15.55
C ARG A 294 -5.53 -11.53 -16.85
N ARG A 295 -6.86 -11.61 -16.79
CA ARG A 295 -7.76 -11.58 -17.95
C ARG A 295 -8.08 -10.14 -18.39
N CYS A 296 -7.74 -9.14 -17.58
CA CYS A 296 -7.95 -7.74 -17.92
C CYS A 296 -6.90 -7.18 -18.88
N VAL A 297 -7.29 -6.17 -19.64
CA VAL A 297 -6.43 -5.43 -20.55
C VAL A 297 -6.00 -4.13 -19.89
N PRO A 298 -4.69 -3.82 -19.81
CA PRO A 298 -4.22 -2.53 -19.32
C PRO A 298 -4.48 -1.44 -20.37
N ASP A 299 -5.01 -0.32 -19.92
CA ASP A 299 -5.16 0.89 -20.73
C ASP A 299 -3.79 1.54 -20.95
N PRO A 300 -3.37 1.76 -22.22
CA PRO A 300 -2.05 2.33 -22.52
C PRO A 300 -1.84 3.74 -21.94
N ASP A 301 -2.92 4.52 -21.77
CA ASP A 301 -2.82 5.91 -21.33
C ASP A 301 -2.73 6.03 -19.81
N THR A 302 -3.51 5.23 -19.09
CA THR A 302 -3.67 5.35 -17.63
C THR A 302 -3.00 4.23 -16.85
N GLY A 303 -2.71 3.09 -17.49
CA GLY A 303 -2.24 1.88 -16.84
C GLY A 303 -3.31 1.16 -16.00
N LEU A 304 -4.58 1.60 -16.06
CA LEU A 304 -5.70 0.96 -15.37
C LEU A 304 -6.11 -0.33 -16.10
N TYR A 305 -6.52 -1.35 -15.34
CA TYR A 305 -6.95 -2.63 -15.91
C TYR A 305 -8.44 -2.63 -16.17
N PHE A 306 -8.85 -3.11 -17.34
CA PHE A 306 -10.25 -3.22 -17.70
C PHE A 306 -10.61 -4.66 -18.07
N LEU A 307 -11.76 -5.09 -17.60
CA LEU A 307 -12.35 -6.36 -18.01
C LEU A 307 -13.03 -6.18 -19.39
N ASN A 308 -12.61 -6.95 -20.37
CA ASN A 308 -13.21 -6.91 -21.70
C ASN A 308 -14.54 -7.68 -21.68
N ILE A 309 -15.63 -7.07 -22.16
CA ILE A 309 -16.99 -7.64 -22.19
C ILE A 309 -17.53 -7.65 -23.62
#